data_AF-A0ABD1PIC0-F1
#
_entry.id   AF-A0ABD1PIC0-F1
#
_cell.length_a   1.000
_cell.length_b   1.000
_cell.length_c   1.000
_cell.angle_alpha   90.00
_cell.angle_beta   90.00
_cell.angle_gamma   90.00
#
_symmetry.space_group_name_H-M   'P 1'
#
loop_
_entity.id
_entity.type
_entity.pdbx_description
1 polymer ?
#
loop_
_entity_poly.entity_id
_entity_poly.type
_entity_poly.pdbx_seq_one_letter_code
_entity_poly.pdbx_strand_id
1 'polypeptide(L)'
;MTPLSLLYCSDVLFLQLITNARFKSVYHRVLAKNIGPRISVASFFRLHFQEIRKTKVYGPIKELFSEENQAIYRETTREEIYLCRFTKGLDGIPLLSHFKLNASANE
;
A
#
# COMPACT_ATOMS: atom_id res chain seq x y z
N MET A 1 -21.61 11.56 -14.88
CA MET A 1 -21.13 10.25 -15.38
C MET A 1 -19.61 10.32 -15.45
N THR A 2 -18.91 10.10 -14.33
CA THR A 2 -17.44 10.27 -14.28
C THR A 2 -16.75 8.95 -14.59
N PRO A 3 -15.87 8.85 -15.60
CA PRO A 3 -15.01 7.70 -15.75
C PRO A 3 -13.90 7.82 -14.70
N LEU A 4 -14.14 7.29 -13.51
CA LEU A 4 -13.21 7.36 -12.38
C LEU A 4 -12.32 6.10 -12.39
N SER A 5 -11.34 6.04 -13.29
CA SER A 5 -10.28 5.04 -13.18
C SER A 5 -9.23 5.54 -12.18
N LEU A 6 -9.49 5.32 -10.89
CA LEU A 6 -8.45 5.37 -9.86
C LEU A 6 -7.51 4.18 -10.11
N LEU A 7 -6.27 4.46 -10.53
CA LEU A 7 -5.25 3.43 -10.62
C LEU A 7 -4.73 3.18 -9.19
N TYR A 8 -5.39 2.26 -8.48
CA TYR A 8 -4.86 1.77 -7.20
C TYR A 8 -3.68 0.84 -7.50
N CYS A 9 -2.47 1.37 -7.57
CA CYS A 9 -1.29 0.51 -7.62
C CYS A 9 -1.07 -0.13 -6.24
N SER A 10 -1.25 -1.45 -6.14
CA SER A 10 -0.97 -2.23 -4.92
C SER A 10 0.49 -2.14 -4.50
N ASP A 11 1.37 -1.96 -5.49
CA ASP A 11 2.80 -2.19 -5.32
C ASP A 11 3.48 -0.99 -4.67
N VAL A 12 2.95 0.22 -4.88
CA VAL A 12 3.44 1.43 -4.22
C VAL A 12 3.15 1.39 -2.70
N LEU A 13 2.07 0.71 -2.29
CA LEU A 13 1.71 0.58 -0.89
C LEU A 13 2.70 -0.28 -0.10
N PHE A 14 3.24 -1.31 -0.74
CA PHE A 14 4.19 -2.22 -0.11
C PHE A 14 5.50 -1.52 0.25
N LEU A 15 6.01 -0.65 -0.64
CA LEU A 15 7.24 0.09 -0.39
C LEU A 15 7.13 1.00 0.85
N GLN A 16 6.00 1.67 1.02
CA GLN A 16 5.76 2.50 2.20
C GLN A 16 5.72 1.69 3.50
N LEU A 17 5.15 0.47 3.47
CA LEU A 17 5.10 -0.43 4.62
C LEU A 17 6.50 -0.89 5.04
N ILE A 18 7.29 -1.43 4.11
CA ILE A 18 8.61 -1.98 4.44
C ILE A 18 9.63 -0.89 4.80
N THR A 19 9.45 0.33 4.29
CA THR A 19 10.36 1.45 4.60
C THR A 19 9.93 2.26 5.82
N ASN A 20 8.98 1.78 6.61
CA ASN A 20 8.46 2.46 7.79
C ASN A 20 8.04 3.92 7.51
N ALA A 21 7.28 4.15 6.45
CA ALA A 21 6.84 5.48 6.01
C ALA A 21 7.94 6.46 5.55
N ARG A 22 9.20 6.03 5.36
CA ARG A 22 10.23 6.87 4.73
C ARG A 22 9.88 7.21 3.29
N PHE A 23 9.32 6.27 2.54
CA PHE A 23 8.69 6.55 1.25
C PHE A 23 7.18 6.69 1.40
N LYS A 24 6.60 7.66 0.68
CA LYS A 24 5.16 7.89 0.65
C LYS A 24 4.56 7.37 -0.65
N SER A 25 3.60 6.46 -0.52
CA SER A 25 2.70 6.05 -1.59
C SER A 25 1.61 7.11 -1.75
N VAL A 26 1.43 7.61 -2.98
CA VAL A 26 0.47 8.68 -3.28
C VAL A 26 -0.66 8.19 -4.17
N TYR A 27 -1.85 8.73 -3.90
CA TYR A 27 -3.00 8.54 -4.76
C TYR A 27 -2.79 9.27 -6.08
N HIS A 28 -2.94 8.55 -7.19
CA HIS A 28 -2.86 9.10 -8.52
C HIS A 28 -4.16 8.83 -9.28
N ARG A 29 -4.63 9.84 -10.01
CA ARG A 29 -5.80 9.75 -10.88
C ARG A 29 -5.48 10.38 -12.22
N VAL A 30 -6.13 9.87 -13.26
CA VAL A 30 -6.04 10.43 -14.61
C VAL A 30 -7.35 11.09 -14.95
N LEU A 31 -7.30 12.36 -15.35
CA LEU A 31 -8.46 13.04 -15.92
C LEU A 31 -8.69 12.56 -17.35
N ALA A 32 -9.94 12.21 -17.66
CA ALA A 32 -10.35 11.94 -19.03
C ALA A 32 -10.31 13.22 -19.86
N LYS A 33 -9.87 13.11 -21.12
CA LYS A 33 -9.92 14.20 -22.09
C LYS A 33 -11.19 14.05 -22.93
N ASN A 34 -11.83 15.17 -23.27
CA ASN A 34 -12.97 15.19 -24.16
C ASN A 34 -12.57 15.11 -25.65
N ILE A 35 -11.28 15.26 -25.97
CA ILE A 35 -10.75 15.27 -27.34
C ILE A 35 -9.61 14.27 -27.45
N GLY A 36 -9.77 13.30 -28.35
CA GLY A 36 -8.75 12.32 -28.73
C GLY A 36 -8.41 11.28 -27.65
N PRO A 37 -7.83 10.13 -28.04
CA PRO A 37 -7.41 9.11 -27.08
C PRO A 37 -6.16 9.57 -26.29
N ARG A 38 -6.11 9.25 -24.99
CA ARG A 38 -4.89 9.29 -24.20
C ARG A 38 -4.37 7.87 -24.02
N ILE A 39 -3.18 7.58 -24.52
CA ILE A 39 -2.54 6.26 -24.39
C ILE A 39 -1.38 6.37 -23.40
N SER A 40 -1.32 5.45 -22.45
CA SER A 40 -0.22 5.32 -21.48
C SER A 40 -0.06 3.85 -21.10
N VAL A 41 1.18 3.40 -20.93
CA VAL A 41 1.49 2.04 -20.45
C VAL A 41 2.12 2.17 -19.07
N ALA A 42 1.53 1.53 -18.07
CA ALA A 42 2.11 1.42 -16.74
C ALA A 42 2.81 0.06 -16.60
N SER A 43 4.01 0.06 -16.02
CA SER A 43 4.74 -1.16 -15.65
C SER A 43 4.88 -1.22 -14.14
N PHE A 44 4.58 -2.37 -13.56
CA PHE A 44 4.56 -2.57 -12.13
C PHE A 44 5.45 -3.75 -11.75
N PHE A 45 6.44 -3.50 -10.90
CA PHE A 45 7.29 -4.53 -10.33
C PHE A 45 6.62 -5.13 -9.10
N ARG A 46 6.11 -6.35 -9.22
CA ARG A 46 5.44 -7.07 -8.13
C ARG A 46 6.30 -8.23 -7.65
N LEU A 47 6.26 -8.49 -6.35
CA LEU A 47 6.77 -9.75 -5.81
C LEU A 47 5.91 -10.89 -6.37
N HIS A 48 6.54 -11.85 -7.06
CA HIS A 48 5.89 -12.92 -7.83
C HIS A 48 4.65 -13.52 -7.12
N PHE A 49 3.54 -13.64 -7.86
CA PHE A 49 2.30 -14.22 -7.35
C PHE A 49 2.39 -15.73 -7.11
N GLN A 50 3.23 -16.43 -7.88
CA GLN A 50 3.21 -17.88 -8.00
C GLN A 50 3.97 -18.63 -6.90
N GLU A 51 4.86 -17.99 -6.13
CA GLU A 51 5.60 -18.65 -5.08
C GLU A 51 5.64 -17.82 -3.80
N ILE A 52 4.51 -17.72 -3.11
CA ILE A 52 4.53 -17.26 -1.72
C ILE A 52 4.04 -18.38 -0.84
N ARG A 53 5.01 -19.00 -0.18
CA ARG A 53 4.78 -19.71 1.08
C ARG A 53 3.85 -18.81 1.91
N LYS A 54 2.64 -19.29 2.23
CA LYS A 54 1.62 -18.60 3.05
C LYS A 54 2.14 -18.09 4.40
N THR A 55 3.39 -18.36 4.73
CA THR A 55 4.09 -18.03 5.97
C THR A 55 4.99 -16.79 5.87
N LYS A 56 5.22 -16.19 4.69
CA LYS A 56 6.10 -15.03 4.60
C LYS A 56 5.41 -13.79 5.17
N VAL A 57 5.95 -13.33 6.28
CA VAL A 57 5.55 -12.10 6.96
C VAL A 57 6.36 -10.92 6.42
N TYR A 58 5.70 -9.78 6.24
CA TYR A 58 6.27 -8.52 5.81
C TYR A 58 6.04 -7.47 6.91
N GLY A 59 7.06 -6.66 7.16
CA GLY A 59 6.99 -5.57 8.11
C GLY A 59 8.04 -4.52 7.79
N PRO A 60 8.11 -3.46 8.61
CA PRO A 60 9.17 -2.48 8.48
C PRO A 60 10.56 -3.12 8.60
N ILE A 61 11.49 -2.69 7.74
CA ILE A 61 12.89 -3.12 7.73
C ILE A 61 13.54 -2.70 9.05
N LYS A 62 14.01 -3.67 9.83
CA LYS A 62 14.48 -3.45 11.22
C LYS A 62 15.74 -2.59 11.27
N GLU A 63 16.56 -2.66 10.24
CA GLU A 63 17.78 -1.87 10.05
C GLU A 63 17.51 -0.37 9.86
N LEU A 64 16.24 0.03 9.65
CA LEU A 64 15.84 1.44 9.55
C LEU A 64 15.41 2.03 10.90
N PHE A 65 15.38 1.26 11.98
CA PHE A 65 14.94 1.72 13.30
C PHE A 65 16.04 2.51 14.03
N SER A 66 15.61 3.47 14.85
CA SER A 66 16.46 4.25 15.77
C SER A 66 15.63 4.63 17.00
N GLU A 67 16.25 5.23 18.02
CA GLU A 67 15.54 5.70 19.23
C GLU A 67 14.36 6.64 18.87
N GLU A 68 14.53 7.45 17.84
CA GLU A 68 13.52 8.39 17.34
C GLU A 68 12.60 7.78 16.26
N ASN A 69 12.97 6.64 15.68
CA ASN A 69 12.24 6.00 14.57
C ASN A 69 11.80 4.59 14.93
N GLN A 70 10.70 4.52 15.67
CA GLN A 70 10.02 3.27 16.03
C GLN A 70 9.12 2.76 14.92
N ALA A 71 8.73 1.49 14.99
CA ALA A 71 7.84 0.88 14.00
C ALA A 71 6.48 1.60 13.97
N ILE A 72 6.05 2.02 12.77
CA ILE A 72 4.74 2.64 12.52
C ILE A 72 3.73 1.58 12.09
N TYR A 73 4.19 0.54 11.40
CA TYR A 73 3.35 -0.52 10.87
C TYR A 73 3.67 -1.85 11.56
N ARG A 74 2.64 -2.66 11.78
CA ARG A 74 2.80 -4.04 12.25
C ARG A 74 3.21 -4.97 11.12
N GLU A 75 3.76 -6.09 11.53
CA GLU A 75 3.97 -7.23 10.65
C GLU A 75 2.63 -7.77 10.09
N THR A 76 2.61 -8.15 8.82
CA THR A 76 1.42 -8.59 8.08
C THR A 76 1.80 -9.61 7.00
N THR A 77 0.83 -10.37 6.49
CA THR A 77 1.04 -11.30 5.37
C THR A 77 0.57 -10.70 4.06
N ARG A 78 1.03 -11.25 2.92
CA ARG A 78 0.54 -10.79 1.62
C ARG A 78 -0.95 -11.07 1.45
N GLU A 79 -1.42 -12.20 1.98
CA GLU A 79 -2.83 -12.60 1.99
C GLU A 79 -3.68 -11.58 2.72
N GLU A 80 -3.22 -11.08 3.86
CA GLU A 80 -3.92 -10.06 4.64
C GLU A 80 -3.98 -8.72 3.89
N ILE A 81 -2.86 -8.28 3.29
CA ILE A 81 -2.83 -7.07 2.44
C ILE A 81 -3.81 -7.19 1.26
N TYR A 82 -3.83 -8.34 0.60
CA TYR A 82 -4.73 -8.61 -0.51
C TYR A 82 -6.20 -8.60 -0.05
N LEU A 83 -6.52 -9.36 0.99
CA LEU A 83 -7.88 -9.45 1.51
C LEU A 83 -8.40 -8.08 1.95
N CYS A 84 -7.59 -7.31 2.68
CA CYS A 84 -7.93 -5.97 3.12
C CYS A 84 -8.22 -5.06 1.91
N ARG A 85 -7.38 -5.10 0.86
CA ARG A 85 -7.60 -4.31 -0.36
C ARG A 85 -8.96 -4.62 -1.03
N PHE A 86 -9.32 -5.89 -1.18
CA PHE A 86 -10.54 -6.27 -1.89
C PHE A 86 -11.81 -6.14 -1.04
N THR A 87 -11.69 -6.22 0.28
CA THR A 87 -12.86 -6.17 1.20
C THR A 87 -13.10 -4.78 1.79
N LYS A 88 -12.06 -3.96 1.92
CA LYS A 88 -12.13 -2.64 2.57
C LYS A 88 -11.88 -1.46 1.63
N GLY A 89 -11.44 -1.67 0.39
CA GLY A 89 -11.07 -0.56 -0.52
C GLY A 89 -12.17 0.47 -0.88
N LEU A 90 -13.43 0.26 -0.47
CA LEU A 90 -14.56 1.16 -0.74
C LEU A 90 -14.97 2.03 0.47
N ASP A 91 -14.41 1.80 1.66
CA ASP A 91 -14.79 2.53 2.88
C ASP A 91 -14.10 3.92 2.99
N GLY A 92 -13.24 4.27 2.02
CA GLY A 92 -12.50 5.52 2.01
C GLY A 92 -11.32 5.56 2.98
N ILE A 93 -11.05 4.48 3.70
CA ILE A 93 -9.92 4.38 4.63
C ILE A 93 -8.67 3.99 3.82
N PRO A 94 -7.54 4.72 3.98
CA PRO A 94 -6.30 4.31 3.35
C PRO A 94 -5.89 2.91 3.79
N LEU A 95 -5.56 2.04 2.83
CA LEU A 95 -5.23 0.64 3.08
C LEU A 95 -4.15 0.44 4.16
N LEU A 96 -3.14 1.33 4.22
CA LEU A 96 -2.08 1.27 5.24
C LEU A 96 -2.55 1.54 6.67
N SER A 97 -3.69 2.21 6.84
CA SER A 97 -4.25 2.49 8.17
C SER A 97 -4.60 1.19 8.92
N HIS A 98 -5.00 0.13 8.22
CA HIS A 98 -5.29 -1.18 8.82
C HIS A 98 -4.05 -1.91 9.36
N PHE A 99 -2.86 -1.45 8.96
CA PHE A 99 -1.57 -2.02 9.37
C PHE A 99 -0.80 -1.10 10.30
N LYS A 100 -1.29 0.10 10.60
CA LYS A 100 -0.64 0.96 11.60
C LYS A 100 -0.70 0.27 12.96
N LEU A 101 0.39 0.35 13.70
CA LEU A 101 0.37 0.09 15.13
C LEU A 101 -0.50 1.21 15.74
N ASN A 102 -1.60 0.85 16.39
CA ASN A 102 -2.35 1.83 17.17
C ASN A 102 -1.36 2.43 18.18
N ALA A 103 -1.24 3.76 18.21
CA ALA A 103 -0.58 4.41 19.33
C ALA A 103 -1.39 4.02 20.58
N SER A 104 -0.92 3.02 21.31
CA SER A 104 -1.42 2.76 22.65
C SER A 104 -1.08 3.98 23.48
N ALA A 105 -2.14 4.66 23.91
CA ALA A 105 -2.25 5.40 25.16
C ALA A 105 -1.01 5.32 26.06
N ASN A 106 -0.36 6.47 26.22
CA ASN A 106 0.47 6.90 27.33
C ASN A 106 0.35 8.44 27.23
N GLU A 107 -0.26 9.20 28.12
CA GLU A 107 -0.65 9.04 29.53
C GLU A 107 -2.07 9.58 29.78
#